data_AF-A0AAJ5Z6R4-F1
#
_entry.id   AF-A0AAJ5Z6R4-F1
#
_cell.length_a   1.000
_cell.length_b   1.000
_cell.length_c   1.000
_cell.angle_alpha   90.00
_cell.angle_beta   90.00
_cell.angle_gamma   90.00
#
_symmetry.space_group_name_H-M   'P 1'
#
loop_
_entity.id
_entity.type
_entity.pdbx_description
1 polymer ?
#
loop_
_entity_poly.entity_id
_entity_poly.type
_entity_poly.pdbx_seq_one_letter_code
_entity_poly.pdbx_strand_id
1 'polypeptide(L)'
;MSSPYDSAAVDRRKWTPEEDALLTMAMNNLQDVNETRWTEVAASVPGRSAKACRKRWVNGLNERLKKGTWTAEEDNRLREAIMHLDSDWARIAEFVGNRSGDQCSKRWREVLDPTINKAPWTAEEDRLLFHPA
;
A
#
# COMPACT_ATOMS: atom_id res chain seq x y z
N MET A 1 20.85 -14.90 22.50
CA MET A 1 21.33 -14.20 21.30
C MET A 1 20.31 -14.45 20.20
N SER A 2 19.43 -13.48 19.91
CA SER A 2 18.37 -13.66 18.92
C SER A 2 18.91 -13.46 17.51
N SER A 3 18.54 -14.38 16.61
CA SER A 3 19.07 -14.47 15.25
C SER A 3 18.66 -13.25 14.39
N PRO A 4 19.58 -12.66 13.61
CA PRO A 4 19.27 -11.55 12.71
C PRO A 4 18.31 -11.92 11.56
N TYR A 5 17.98 -13.21 11.38
CA TYR A 5 17.03 -13.69 10.37
C TYR A 5 15.55 -13.64 10.80
N ASP A 6 15.24 -13.41 12.09
CA ASP A 6 13.85 -13.41 12.58
C ASP A 6 13.04 -12.19 12.11
N SER A 7 13.69 -11.07 11.78
CA SER A 7 13.02 -9.81 11.42
C SER A 7 12.15 -9.92 10.16
N ALA A 8 12.59 -10.65 9.14
CA ALA A 8 11.90 -10.72 7.85
C ALA A 8 10.73 -11.73 7.84
N ALA A 9 10.76 -12.74 8.70
CA ALA A 9 9.66 -13.70 8.86
C ALA A 9 8.50 -13.08 9.64
N VAL A 10 8.82 -12.28 10.66
CA VAL A 10 7.85 -11.54 11.47
C VAL A 10 7.03 -10.55 10.62
N ASP A 11 7.65 -9.90 9.64
CA ASP A 11 6.99 -8.89 8.79
C ASP A 11 6.03 -9.51 7.75
N ARG A 12 6.21 -10.80 7.39
CA ARG A 12 5.33 -11.50 6.42
C ARG A 12 4.05 -12.06 7.03
N ARG A 13 3.96 -12.15 8.36
CA ARG A 13 2.77 -12.68 9.04
C ARG A 13 1.56 -11.77 8.79
N LYS A 14 0.40 -12.35 8.49
CA LYS A 14 -0.85 -11.60 8.33
C LYS A 14 -1.22 -10.86 9.62
N TRP A 15 -1.68 -9.61 9.50
CA TRP A 15 -2.16 -8.80 10.62
C TRP A 15 -3.46 -9.38 11.19
N THR A 16 -3.56 -9.47 12.52
CA THR A 16 -4.78 -9.85 13.22
C THR A 16 -5.59 -8.62 13.64
N PRO A 17 -6.91 -8.76 13.89
CA PRO A 17 -7.74 -7.66 14.39
C PRO A 17 -7.23 -7.05 15.69
N GLU A 18 -6.67 -7.88 16.58
CA GLU A 18 -6.10 -7.43 17.86
C GLU A 18 -4.87 -6.54 17.62
N GLU A 19 -3.99 -6.92 16.69
CA GLU A 19 -2.83 -6.10 16.32
C GLU A 19 -3.25 -4.78 15.67
N ASP A 20 -4.26 -4.81 14.80
CA ASP A 20 -4.82 -3.60 14.19
C ASP A 20 -5.43 -2.67 15.25
N ALA A 21 -6.12 -3.21 16.25
CA ALA A 21 -6.66 -2.46 17.37
C ALA A 21 -5.56 -1.82 18.21
N LEU A 22 -4.50 -2.57 18.55
CA LEU A 22 -3.34 -2.03 19.27
C LEU A 22 -2.65 -0.90 18.49
N LEU A 23 -2.44 -1.10 17.19
CA LEU A 23 -1.85 -0.08 16.33
C LEU A 23 -2.73 1.17 16.25
N THR A 24 -4.04 1.00 16.14
CA THR A 24 -5.00 2.11 16.07
C THR A 24 -5.05 2.89 17.38
N MET A 25 -5.10 2.20 18.52
CA MET A 25 -5.03 2.85 19.83
C MET A 25 -3.72 3.63 20.02
N ALA A 26 -2.58 3.05 19.62
CA ALA A 26 -1.29 3.72 19.71
C ALA A 26 -1.25 5.00 18.85
N MET A 27 -1.83 4.97 17.64
CA MET A 27 -1.89 6.13 16.75
C MET A 27 -2.86 7.21 17.23
N ASN A 28 -3.99 6.83 17.82
CA ASN A 28 -4.97 7.77 18.37
C ASN A 28 -4.46 8.52 19.61
N ASN A 29 -3.46 7.98 20.29
CA ASN A 29 -2.81 8.62 21.45
C ASN A 29 -1.76 9.67 21.04
N LEU A 30 -1.43 9.79 19.75
CA LEU A 30 -0.46 10.77 19.26
C LEU A 30 -1.12 12.13 19.05
N GLN A 31 -0.44 13.20 19.47
CA GLN A 31 -0.89 14.57 19.23
C GLN A 31 -0.70 15.01 17.77
N ASP A 32 0.42 14.61 17.15
CA ASP A 32 0.69 14.80 15.73
C ASP A 32 1.14 13.49 15.07
N VAL A 33 0.39 13.05 14.06
CA VAL A 33 0.68 11.85 13.27
C VAL A 33 1.91 12.05 12.39
N ASN A 34 2.25 13.29 12.01
CA ASN A 34 3.41 13.58 11.16
C ASN A 34 4.74 13.45 11.92
N GLU A 35 4.73 13.58 13.24
CA GLU A 35 5.91 13.41 14.10
C GLU A 35 5.98 12.00 14.73
N THR A 36 5.25 11.04 14.17
CA THR A 36 5.16 9.67 14.72
C THR A 36 6.52 8.98 14.78
N ARG A 37 6.99 8.70 16.00
CA ARG A 37 8.14 7.82 16.25
C ARG A 37 7.69 6.36 16.22
N TRP A 38 7.77 5.75 15.04
CA TRP A 38 7.30 4.36 14.82
C TRP A 38 7.92 3.30 15.73
N THR A 39 9.09 3.58 16.31
CA THR A 39 9.71 2.73 17.34
C THR A 39 8.88 2.67 18.62
N GLU A 40 8.25 3.78 19.01
CA GLU A 40 7.38 3.85 20.19
C GLU A 40 6.05 3.16 19.91
N VAL A 41 5.47 3.40 18.72
CA VAL A 41 4.25 2.71 18.27
C VAL A 41 4.44 1.19 18.23
N ALA A 42 5.59 0.71 17.75
CA ALA A 42 5.90 -0.71 17.73
C ALA A 42 6.02 -1.34 19.12
N ALA A 43 6.37 -0.57 20.15
CA ALA A 43 6.38 -1.07 21.53
C ALA A 43 4.98 -1.44 22.02
N SER A 44 3.94 -0.83 21.46
CA SER A 44 2.53 -1.15 21.74
C SER A 44 1.97 -2.32 20.91
N VAL A 45 2.72 -2.83 19.92
CA VAL A 45 2.28 -3.94 19.05
C VAL A 45 3.31 -5.06 19.09
N PRO A 46 3.26 -5.95 20.11
CA PRO A 46 4.24 -7.02 20.28
C PRO A 46 4.38 -7.90 19.04
N GLY A 47 5.61 -8.21 18.65
CA GLY A 47 5.87 -9.05 17.48
C GLY A 47 5.63 -8.34 16.14
N ARG A 48 5.61 -7.00 16.10
CA ARG A 48 5.68 -6.19 14.88
C ARG A 48 6.83 -5.20 14.96
N SER A 49 7.50 -4.99 13.82
CA SER A 49 8.55 -3.99 13.72
C SER A 49 7.96 -2.60 13.47
N ALA A 50 8.71 -1.54 13.78
CA ALA A 50 8.35 -0.16 13.44
C ALA A 50 8.01 0.01 11.94
N LYS A 51 8.77 -0.67 11.07
CA LYS A 51 8.52 -0.69 9.62
C LYS A 51 7.19 -1.34 9.28
N ALA A 52 6.87 -2.47 9.92
CA ALA A 52 5.60 -3.17 9.73
C ALA A 52 4.42 -2.29 10.17
N CYS A 53 4.51 -1.66 11.33
CA CYS A 53 3.48 -0.76 11.86
C CYS A 53 3.26 0.43 10.92
N ARG A 54 4.34 1.10 10.49
CA ARG A 54 4.25 2.21 9.52
C ARG A 54 3.55 1.79 8.25
N LYS A 55 3.99 0.67 7.66
CA LYS A 55 3.41 0.15 6.42
C LYS A 55 1.93 -0.18 6.59
N ARG A 56 1.56 -0.86 7.68
CA ARG A 56 0.17 -1.23 7.98
C ARG A 56 -0.72 0.00 8.13
N TRP A 57 -0.24 1.03 8.82
CA TRP A 57 -0.97 2.27 9.02
C TRP A 57 -1.18 3.03 7.71
N VAL A 58 -0.08 3.33 7.01
CA VAL A 58 -0.07 4.16 5.80
C VAL A 58 -0.83 3.50 4.64
N ASN A 59 -0.89 2.17 4.58
CA ASN A 59 -1.52 1.47 3.46
C ASN A 59 -2.93 0.95 3.74
N GLY A 60 -3.42 0.93 4.99
CA GLY A 60 -4.69 0.24 5.27
C GLY A 60 -5.49 0.63 6.51
N LEU A 61 -4.87 1.08 7.60
CA LEU A 61 -5.60 1.43 8.83
C LEU A 61 -5.92 2.91 8.97
N ASN A 62 -5.14 3.80 8.34
CA ASN A 62 -5.41 5.22 8.38
C ASN A 62 -6.83 5.51 7.84
N GLU A 63 -7.71 6.03 8.71
CA GLU A 63 -9.12 6.28 8.40
C GLU A 63 -9.32 7.34 7.31
N ARG A 64 -8.30 8.18 7.05
CA ARG A 64 -8.32 9.15 5.94
C ARG A 64 -8.26 8.47 4.57
N LEU A 65 -7.88 7.18 4.51
CA LEU A 65 -7.80 6.43 3.27
C LEU A 65 -9.19 5.97 2.82
N LYS A 66 -9.53 6.31 1.57
CA LYS A 66 -10.75 5.84 0.93
C LYS A 66 -10.59 4.40 0.46
N LYS A 67 -11.53 3.56 0.88
CA LYS A 67 -11.68 2.17 0.41
C LYS A 67 -12.69 2.12 -0.73
N GLY A 68 -12.51 1.20 -1.68
CA GLY A 68 -13.45 0.97 -2.78
C GLY A 68 -13.13 1.73 -4.07
N THR A 69 -14.18 2.01 -4.84
CA THR A 69 -14.13 2.46 -6.24
C THR A 69 -13.39 3.79 -6.41
N TRP A 70 -12.64 3.89 -7.51
CA TRP A 70 -11.94 5.09 -7.94
C TRP A 70 -12.89 5.98 -8.74
N THR A 71 -12.88 7.28 -8.45
CA THR A 71 -13.59 8.27 -9.26
C THR A 71 -12.71 8.76 -10.41
N ALA A 72 -13.33 9.39 -11.41
CA ALA A 72 -12.61 9.96 -12.54
C ALA A 72 -11.63 11.06 -12.09
N GLU A 73 -11.99 11.85 -11.08
CA GLU A 73 -11.13 12.88 -10.51
C GLU A 73 -9.91 12.29 -9.81
N GLU A 74 -10.08 11.16 -9.10
CA GLU A 74 -8.97 10.43 -8.49
C GLU A 74 -8.02 9.88 -9.57
N ASP A 75 -8.57 9.30 -10.65
CA ASP A 75 -7.77 8.82 -11.78
C ASP A 75 -7.02 9.96 -12.49
N ASN A 76 -7.65 11.13 -12.65
CA ASN A 76 -7.01 12.29 -13.26
C ASN A 76 -5.84 12.80 -12.42
N ARG A 77 -6.02 12.95 -11.11
CA ARG A 77 -4.91 13.32 -10.21
C ARG A 77 -3.80 12.29 -10.23
N LEU A 78 -4.13 10.99 -10.32
CA LEU A 78 -3.13 9.93 -10.40
C LEU A 78 -2.28 10.02 -11.68
N ARG A 79 -2.92 10.26 -12.84
CA ARG A 79 -2.20 10.45 -14.11
C ARG A 79 -1.28 11.66 -14.06
N GLU A 80 -1.79 12.79 -13.57
CA GLU A 80 -1.02 14.02 -13.43
C GLU A 80 0.19 13.82 -12.50
N ALA A 81 -0.01 13.20 -11.34
CA ALA A 81 1.07 12.92 -10.39
C ALA A 81 2.18 12.06 -11.00
N ILE A 82 1.84 11.01 -11.75
CA ILE A 82 2.81 10.11 -12.37
C ILE A 82 3.65 10.83 -13.43
N MET A 83 3.08 11.79 -14.17
CA MET A 83 3.83 12.59 -15.13
C MET A 83 4.93 13.45 -14.49
N HIS A 84 4.81 13.76 -13.20
CA HIS A 84 5.74 14.65 -12.49
C HIS A 84 6.63 13.93 -11.46
N LEU A 85 6.19 12.78 -10.96
CA LEU A 85 6.79 12.09 -9.81
C LEU A 85 7.24 10.66 -10.13
N ASP A 86 7.17 10.25 -11.41
CA ASP A 86 7.50 8.92 -11.90
C ASP A 86 6.83 7.80 -11.09
N SER A 87 7.61 6.92 -10.46
CA SER A 87 7.14 5.79 -9.65
C SER A 87 7.30 6.01 -8.13
N ASP A 88 7.40 7.26 -7.66
CA ASP A 88 7.37 7.56 -6.23
C ASP A 88 5.94 7.51 -5.68
N TRP A 89 5.47 6.29 -5.42
CA TRP A 89 4.09 6.04 -5.00
C TRP A 89 3.71 6.69 -3.67
N ALA A 90 4.66 6.97 -2.79
CA ALA A 90 4.39 7.66 -1.53
C ALA A 90 4.01 9.11 -1.80
N ARG A 91 4.80 9.81 -2.63
CA ARG A 91 4.54 11.19 -3.00
C ARG A 91 3.34 11.36 -3.93
N ILE A 92 3.13 10.39 -4.82
CA ILE A 92 1.92 10.32 -5.66
C ILE A 92 0.67 10.18 -4.79
N ALA A 93 0.70 9.34 -3.75
CA ALA A 93 -0.41 9.20 -2.82
C ALA A 93 -0.74 10.51 -2.09
N GLU A 94 0.27 11.28 -1.70
CA GLU A 94 0.08 12.62 -1.13
C GLU A 94 -0.62 13.57 -2.11
N PHE A 95 -0.27 13.53 -3.40
CA PHE A 95 -0.91 14.33 -4.44
C PHE A 95 -2.36 13.89 -4.72
N VAL A 96 -2.61 12.58 -4.76
CA VAL A 96 -3.97 12.03 -4.95
C VAL A 96 -4.85 12.32 -3.72
N GLY A 97 -4.24 12.34 -2.52
CA GLY A 97 -4.81 12.81 -1.25
C GLY A 97 -5.31 11.69 -0.34
N ASN A 98 -6.36 10.98 -0.76
CA ASN A 98 -7.08 10.01 0.08
C ASN A 98 -6.82 8.54 -0.33
N ARG A 99 -5.75 8.28 -1.10
CA ARG A 99 -5.35 6.95 -1.53
C ARG A 99 -3.94 6.66 -1.08
N SER A 100 -3.64 5.42 -0.68
CA SER A 100 -2.30 5.00 -0.32
C SER A 100 -1.44 4.72 -1.55
N GLY A 101 -0.11 4.72 -1.39
CA GLY A 101 0.80 4.41 -2.48
C GLY A 101 0.57 3.01 -3.07
N ASP A 102 0.21 2.04 -2.24
CA ASP A 102 -0.18 0.70 -2.70
C ASP A 102 -1.45 0.75 -3.57
N GLN A 103 -2.45 1.56 -3.19
CA GLN A 103 -3.66 1.73 -3.99
C GLN A 103 -3.34 2.42 -5.34
N CYS A 104 -2.54 3.49 -5.32
CA CYS A 104 -2.13 4.22 -6.52
C CYS A 104 -1.33 3.33 -7.49
N SER A 105 -0.32 2.62 -6.99
CA SER A 105 0.51 1.72 -7.80
C SER A 105 -0.28 0.57 -8.41
N LYS A 106 -1.26 0.05 -7.67
CA LYS A 106 -2.17 -0.99 -8.16
C LYS A 106 -3.10 -0.43 -9.25
N ARG A 107 -3.73 0.72 -9.00
CA ARG A 107 -4.65 1.36 -9.95
C ARG A 107 -3.96 1.68 -11.28
N TRP A 108 -2.72 2.16 -11.22
CA TRP A 108 -1.93 2.41 -12.42
C TRP A 108 -1.70 1.12 -13.21
N ARG A 109 -1.01 0.14 -12.60
CA ARG A 109 -0.57 -1.10 -13.28
C ARG A 109 -1.71 -1.97 -13.80
N GLU A 110 -2.89 -1.89 -13.19
CA GLU A 110 -4.02 -2.75 -13.56
C GLU A 110 -5.06 -2.05 -14.43
N VAL A 111 -5.11 -0.71 -14.46
CA VAL A 111 -6.22 0.01 -15.10
C VAL A 111 -5.80 1.21 -15.95
N LEU A 112 -4.92 2.07 -15.44
CA LEU A 112 -4.64 3.37 -16.07
C LEU A 112 -3.41 3.38 -16.98
N ASP A 113 -2.48 2.44 -16.78
CA ASP A 113 -1.28 2.35 -17.60
C ASP A 113 -1.66 2.17 -19.08
N PRO A 114 -1.24 3.08 -19.98
CA PRO A 114 -1.57 3.01 -21.40
C PRO A 114 -1.03 1.76 -22.11
N THR A 115 -0.04 1.09 -21.52
CA THR A 115 0.54 -0.14 -22.08
C THR A 115 -0.34 -1.37 -21.87
N ILE A 116 -1.40 -1.26 -21.06
CA ILE A 116 -2.34 -2.35 -20.80
C ILE A 116 -3.17 -2.60 -22.06
N ASN A 117 -2.99 -3.78 -22.66
CA ASN A 117 -3.88 -4.27 -23.71
C ASN A 117 -5.25 -4.62 -23.12
N LYS A 118 -6.30 -3.93 -23.56
CA LYS A 118 -7.69 -4.16 -23.15
C LYS A 118 -8.52 -4.87 -24.24
N ALA A 119 -7.88 -5.32 -25.32
CA ALA A 119 -8.55 -6.08 -26.37
C ALA A 119 -8.95 -7.48 -25.86
N PRO A 120 -9.95 -8.12 -26.49
CA PRO A 120 -10.22 -9.53 -26.26
C PRO A 120 -9.00 -10.39 -26.55
N TRP A 121 -8.84 -11.47 -25.80
CA TRP A 121 -7.80 -12.47 -26.06
C TRP A 121 -7.93 -13.02 -27.48
N THR A 122 -6.81 -13.02 -28.19
CA THR A 122 -6.72 -13.68 -29.49
C THR A 122 -6.52 -15.17 -29.30
N ALA A 123 -6.98 -15.96 -30.27
CA ALA A 123 -6.75 -17.42 -30.26
C ALA A 123 -5.25 -17.79 -30.22
N GLU A 124 -4.37 -16.89 -30.66
CA GLU A 124 -2.92 -17.08 -30.58
C GLU A 124 -2.39 -16.83 -29.17
N GLU A 125 -2.82 -15.76 -28.51
CA GLU A 125 -2.51 -15.52 -27.10
C GLU A 125 -3.05 -16.65 -26.20
N ASP A 126 -4.25 -17.15 -26.49
CA ASP A 126 -4.82 -18.32 -25.81
C ASP A 126 -3.90 -19.54 -25.94
N ARG A 127 -3.38 -19.82 -27.13
CA ARG A 127 -2.43 -20.94 -27.35
C ARG A 127 -1.14 -20.76 -26.56
N LEU A 128 -0.59 -19.55 -26.53
CA LEU A 128 0.62 -19.23 -25.77
C LEU A 128 0.44 -19.44 -24.26
N LEU A 129 -0.77 -19.27 -23.74
CA LEU A 129 -1.08 -19.53 -22.33
C LEU A 129 -0.99 -21.03 -21.98
N PHE A 130 -1.44 -21.91 -22.89
CA PHE A 130 -1.47 -23.37 -22.66
C PHE A 130 -0.16 -24.07 -23.06
N HIS A 131 0.61 -23.49 -23.98
CA HIS A 131 1.88 -24.02 -24.45
C HIS A 131 2.96 -22.93 -24.41
N PRO A 132 3.45 -22.58 -23.21
CA PRO A 132 4.62 -21.73 -23.10
C PRO A 132 5.81 -22.42 -23.76
N ALA A 133 6.55 -21.66 -24.58
CA ALA A 133 7.76 -22.12 -25.26
C ALA A 133 8.89 -22.52 -24.29
#